data_AF-A0A162FZP9-F1
#
_entry.id   AF-A0A162FZP9-F1
#
_cell.length_a   1.000
_cell.length_b   1.000
_cell.length_c   1.000
_cell.angle_alpha   90.00
_cell.angle_beta   90.00
_cell.angle_gamma   90.00
#
_symmetry.space_group_name_H-M   'P 1'
#
loop_
_entity.id
_entity.type
_entity.pdbx_description
1 polymer ?
#
loop_
_entity_poly.entity_id
_entity_poly.type
_entity_poly.pdbx_seq_one_letter_code
_entity_poly.pdbx_strand_id
1 'polypeptide(L)'
;MRINGRNRLACKTLIKDLDISQPIYIEAIKGLPLEKDLVVDMEPFFASYREVQPFLVASTPAPKGKERVQSVADRARFDDTTKCILCAACTSSCPVFWTDGQYFGPAAIVNAHRFIFDSRDDAGGARLDILNDKEGVWRCRTTFNCTEACPRGIQITQAIAEVKQAVIRGRA
;
A
#
# COMPACT_ATOMS: atom_id res chain seq x y z
N MET A 1 -8.88 -3.67 12.06
CA MET A 1 -9.16 -4.91 12.81
C MET A 1 -9.82 -5.93 11.89
N ARG A 2 -9.95 -7.17 12.34
CA ARG A 2 -10.70 -8.22 11.65
C ARG A 2 -12.09 -8.33 12.27
N ILE A 3 -13.12 -8.25 11.44
CA ILE A 3 -14.53 -8.34 11.84
C ILE A 3 -15.17 -9.43 10.99
N ASN A 4 -15.66 -10.48 11.64
CA ASN A 4 -16.17 -11.72 11.01
C ASN A 4 -15.18 -12.26 9.96
N GLY A 5 -13.91 -12.36 10.37
CA GLY A 5 -12.82 -12.91 9.55
C GLY A 5 -12.23 -11.99 8.49
N ARG A 6 -12.88 -10.87 8.15
CA ARG A 6 -12.43 -9.91 7.12
C ARG A 6 -11.81 -8.65 7.72
N ASN A 7 -10.79 -8.10 7.07
CA ASN A 7 -10.22 -6.82 7.46
C ASN A 7 -11.20 -5.69 7.18
N ARG A 8 -11.56 -4.93 8.22
CA ARG A 8 -12.45 -3.76 8.13
C ARG A 8 -11.97 -2.62 9.03
N LEU A 9 -12.37 -1.40 8.70
CA LEU A 9 -12.31 -0.28 9.64
C LEU A 9 -13.54 -0.32 10.53
N ALA A 10 -13.33 -0.42 11.85
CA ALA A 10 -14.43 -0.50 12.81
C ALA A 10 -15.38 0.70 12.69
N CYS A 11 -14.83 1.91 12.62
CA CYS A 11 -15.60 3.15 12.49
C CYS A 11 -16.42 3.26 11.20
N LYS A 12 -16.13 2.46 10.17
CA LYS A 12 -16.86 2.42 8.89
C LYS A 12 -17.74 1.17 8.77
N THR A 13 -17.61 0.21 9.70
CA THR A 13 -18.39 -1.01 9.67
C THR A 13 -19.69 -0.75 10.41
N LEU A 14 -20.78 -0.59 9.67
CA LEU A 14 -22.09 -0.36 10.26
C LEU A 14 -22.66 -1.68 10.74
N ILE A 15 -23.18 -1.72 11.97
CA ILE A 15 -23.80 -2.93 12.55
C ILE A 15 -24.94 -3.45 11.66
N LYS A 16 -25.68 -2.56 11.01
CA LYS A 16 -26.76 -2.92 10.06
C LYS A 16 -26.27 -3.70 8.84
N ASP A 17 -24.98 -3.61 8.50
CA ASP A 17 -24.38 -4.30 7.35
C ASP A 17 -23.83 -5.69 7.75
N LEU A 18 -23.98 -6.07 9.03
CA LEU A 18 -23.57 -7.36 9.57
C LEU A 18 -24.79 -8.21 9.89
N ASP A 19 -24.64 -9.53 9.76
CA ASP A 19 -25.63 -10.48 10.24
C ASP A 19 -25.59 -10.52 11.78
N ILE A 20 -26.55 -9.84 12.42
CA ILE A 20 -26.71 -9.78 13.87
C ILE A 20 -27.46 -10.98 14.45
N SER A 21 -27.90 -11.93 13.61
CA SER A 21 -28.45 -13.21 14.11
C SER A 21 -27.36 -14.12 14.67
N GLN A 22 -26.10 -13.84 14.33
CA GLN A 22 -24.90 -14.54 14.81
C GLN A 22 -24.02 -13.61 15.64
N PRO A 23 -23.19 -14.14 16.56
CA PRO A 23 -22.18 -13.34 17.25
C PRO A 23 -21.22 -12.65 16.28
N ILE A 24 -20.93 -11.37 16.52
CA ILE A 24 -19.92 -10.63 15.78
C ILE A 24 -18.56 -10.91 16.41
N TYR A 25 -17.66 -11.51 15.65
CA TYR A 25 -16.29 -11.80 16.10
C TYR A 25 -15.35 -10.67 15.68
N ILE A 26 -14.64 -10.11 16.66
CA ILE A 26 -13.65 -9.05 16.47
C ILE A 26 -12.29 -9.56 16.90
N GLU A 27 -11.30 -9.43 16.01
CA GLU A 27 -9.93 -9.88 16.24
C GLU A 27 -8.94 -8.78 15.79
N ALA A 28 -7.71 -8.83 16.31
CA ALA A 28 -6.61 -8.03 15.77
C ALA A 28 -6.33 -8.38 14.30
N ILE A 29 -5.69 -7.45 13.57
CA ILE A 29 -5.26 -7.72 12.19
C ILE A 29 -4.12 -8.74 12.16
N LYS A 30 -4.06 -9.58 11.12
CA LYS A 30 -3.09 -10.67 10.99
C LYS A 30 -1.75 -10.21 10.40
N GLY A 31 -0.68 -10.95 10.70
CA GLY A 31 0.66 -10.74 10.13
C GLY A 31 1.51 -9.69 10.82
N LEU A 32 0.98 -9.03 11.86
CA LEU A 32 1.74 -8.14 12.73
C LEU A 32 1.73 -8.71 14.17
N PRO A 33 2.80 -8.52 14.95
CA PRO A 33 2.86 -9.00 16.33
C PRO A 33 1.72 -8.41 17.16
N LEU A 34 1.02 -9.25 17.92
CA LEU A 34 -0.03 -8.79 18.83
C LEU A 34 0.61 -8.24 20.10
N GLU A 35 0.31 -6.99 20.45
CA GLU A 35 0.75 -6.42 21.72
C GLU A 35 -0.28 -6.71 22.82
N LYS A 36 -1.52 -6.27 22.61
CA LYS A 36 -2.61 -6.44 23.58
C LYS A 36 -3.97 -6.23 22.93
N ASP A 37 -4.93 -7.09 23.26
CA ASP A 37 -6.33 -7.00 22.81
C ASP A 37 -6.47 -6.87 21.28
N LEU A 38 -6.73 -5.66 20.77
CA LEU A 38 -6.86 -5.36 19.33
C LEU A 38 -5.70 -4.52 18.78
N VAL A 39 -4.69 -4.25 19.61
CA VAL A 39 -3.50 -3.47 19.29
C VAL A 39 -2.38 -4.40 18.83
N VAL A 40 -1.79 -4.06 17.68
CA VAL A 40 -0.65 -4.78 17.09
C VAL A 40 0.53 -3.84 16.96
N ASP A 41 1.73 -4.40 16.98
CA ASP A 41 2.96 -3.67 16.66
C ASP A 41 2.97 -3.35 15.16
N MET A 42 2.91 -2.04 14.85
CA MET A 42 2.88 -1.52 13.49
C MET A 42 4.28 -1.22 12.93
N GLU A 43 5.33 -1.40 13.72
CA GLU A 43 6.70 -1.07 13.30
C GLU A 43 7.16 -1.87 12.07
N PRO A 44 6.89 -3.18 11.94
CA PRO A 44 7.22 -3.91 10.70
C PRO A 44 6.54 -3.32 9.46
N PHE A 45 5.30 -2.85 9.60
CA PHE A 45 4.57 -2.20 8.51
C PHE A 45 5.21 -0.85 8.11
N PHE A 46 5.61 -0.04 9.09
CA PHE A 46 6.23 1.25 8.82
C PHE A 46 7.68 1.15 8.35
N ALA A 47 8.40 0.09 8.74
CA ALA A 47 9.73 -0.21 8.22
C ALA A 47 9.68 -0.38 6.69
N SER A 48 8.84 -1.28 6.17
CA SER A 48 8.67 -1.46 4.72
C SER A 48 8.16 -0.21 4.02
N TYR A 49 7.33 0.61 4.67
CA TYR A 49 6.90 1.90 4.13
C TYR A 49 8.08 2.88 3.95
N ARG A 50 9.02 2.94 4.90
CA ARG A 50 10.18 3.84 4.82
C ARG A 50 11.22 3.34 3.82
N GLU A 51 11.38 2.03 3.68
CA GLU A 51 12.34 1.43 2.73
C GLU A 51 12.08 1.85 1.28
N VAL A 52 10.81 2.06 0.89
CA VAL A 52 10.46 2.50 -0.47
C VAL A 52 10.61 4.02 -0.70
N GLN A 53 11.23 4.74 0.24
CA GLN A 53 11.52 6.18 0.17
C GLN A 53 10.30 7.03 -0.23
N PRO A 54 9.25 7.09 0.62
CA PRO A 54 7.95 7.65 0.28
C PRO A 54 7.90 9.19 0.37
N PHE A 55 8.88 9.86 -0.22
CA PHE A 55 9.01 11.32 -0.27
C PHE A 55 9.52 11.76 -1.64
N LEU A 56 9.23 13.00 -2.05
CA LEU A 56 9.66 13.50 -3.35
C LEU A 56 11.20 13.68 -3.37
N VAL A 57 11.86 13.07 -4.34
CA VAL A 57 13.28 13.30 -4.61
C VAL A 57 13.41 14.07 -5.92
N ALA A 58 14.08 15.22 -5.88
CA ALA A 58 14.32 16.04 -7.05
C ALA A 58 15.76 16.55 -7.07
N SER A 59 16.39 16.47 -8.23
CA SER A 59 17.80 16.82 -8.47
C SER A 59 18.03 18.33 -8.48
N THR A 60 16.97 19.10 -8.74
CA THR A 60 17.01 20.56 -8.91
C THR A 60 16.05 21.25 -7.94
N PRO A 61 16.39 22.47 -7.45
CA PRO A 61 15.45 23.25 -6.66
C PRO A 61 14.23 23.66 -7.51
N ALA A 62 13.09 23.89 -6.85
CA ALA A 62 11.96 24.48 -7.54
C ALA A 62 12.32 25.89 -8.04
N PRO A 63 11.69 26.39 -9.12
CA PRO A 63 11.94 27.74 -9.59
C PRO A 63 11.66 28.77 -8.49
N LYS A 64 12.51 29.80 -8.38
CA LYS A 64 12.42 30.79 -7.29
C LYS A 64 11.04 31.45 -7.27
N GLY A 65 10.33 31.30 -6.15
CA GLY A 65 9.00 31.88 -5.94
C GLY A 65 7.87 31.21 -6.74
N LYS A 66 8.08 30.01 -7.30
CA LYS A 66 7.07 29.26 -8.06
C LYS A 66 7.10 27.76 -7.73
N GLU A 67 5.98 27.09 -7.98
CA GLU A 67 5.83 25.64 -7.92
C GLU A 67 6.47 24.92 -9.10
N ARG A 68 6.67 23.60 -8.95
CA ARG A 68 7.00 22.71 -10.07
C ARG A 68 5.75 22.47 -10.90
N VAL A 69 5.82 22.78 -12.20
CA VAL A 69 4.71 22.56 -13.13
C VAL A 69 4.49 21.06 -13.35
N GLN A 70 3.24 20.63 -13.34
CA GLN A 70 2.81 19.27 -13.65
C GLN A 70 1.52 19.32 -14.46
N SER A 71 1.40 18.52 -15.51
CA SER A 71 0.17 18.47 -16.31
C SER A 71 -0.96 17.75 -15.55
N VAL A 72 -2.21 18.02 -15.94
CA VAL A 72 -3.38 17.33 -15.37
C VAL A 72 -3.30 15.83 -15.63
N ALA A 73 -2.83 15.43 -16.82
CA ALA A 73 -2.67 14.02 -17.18
C ALA A 73 -1.61 13.33 -16.29
N ASP A 74 -0.46 13.96 -16.06
CA ASP A 74 0.58 13.40 -15.19
C ASP A 74 0.10 13.28 -13.74
N ARG A 75 -0.60 14.31 -13.24
CA ARG A 75 -1.16 14.28 -11.88
C ARG A 75 -2.19 13.16 -11.72
N ALA A 76 -3.00 12.90 -12.75
CA ALA A 76 -4.00 11.84 -12.72
C ALA A 76 -3.38 10.42 -12.67
N ARG A 77 -2.16 10.23 -13.20
CA ARG A 77 -1.50 8.93 -13.31
C ARG A 77 -1.36 8.18 -11.98
N PHE A 78 -1.14 8.90 -10.89
CA PHE A 78 -0.95 8.32 -9.56
C PHE A 78 -2.06 8.68 -8.56
N ASP A 79 -3.16 9.29 -9.03
CA ASP A 79 -4.19 9.85 -8.16
C ASP A 79 -4.82 8.82 -7.22
N ASP A 80 -5.14 7.63 -7.73
CA ASP A 80 -5.78 6.59 -6.93
C ASP A 80 -4.92 6.17 -5.72
N THR A 81 -3.61 6.03 -5.94
CA THR A 81 -2.67 5.62 -4.90
C THR A 81 -2.42 6.68 -3.84
N THR A 82 -2.73 7.96 -4.11
CA THR A 82 -2.63 9.04 -3.09
C THR A 82 -3.65 8.90 -1.96
N LYS A 83 -4.72 8.12 -2.15
CA LYS A 83 -5.82 7.96 -1.18
C LYS A 83 -5.44 7.07 0.01
N CYS A 84 -4.24 6.48 0.01
CA CYS A 84 -3.80 5.56 1.05
C CYS A 84 -3.75 6.26 2.42
N ILE A 85 -4.38 5.67 3.42
CA ILE A 85 -4.41 6.18 4.81
C ILE A 85 -3.50 5.40 5.76
N LEU A 86 -2.63 4.55 5.23
CA LEU A 86 -1.66 3.74 6.00
C LEU A 86 -2.27 2.87 7.11
N CYS A 87 -3.51 2.39 6.94
CA CYS A 87 -4.22 1.59 7.95
C CYS A 87 -3.81 0.10 8.03
N ALA A 88 -2.83 -0.35 7.24
CA ALA A 88 -2.40 -1.75 7.09
C ALA A 88 -3.46 -2.80 6.73
N ALA A 89 -4.72 -2.43 6.45
CA ALA A 89 -5.79 -3.39 6.12
C ALA A 89 -5.47 -4.25 4.89
N CYS A 90 -4.85 -3.68 3.87
CA CYS A 90 -4.43 -4.43 2.69
C CYS A 90 -3.26 -5.38 2.98
N THR A 91 -2.22 -4.91 3.66
CA THR A 91 -1.04 -5.71 4.02
C THR A 91 -1.40 -6.89 4.92
N SER A 92 -2.15 -6.64 5.99
CA SER A 92 -2.60 -7.68 6.93
C SER A 92 -3.67 -8.61 6.35
N SER A 93 -4.22 -8.34 5.17
CA SER A 93 -5.14 -9.26 4.47
C SER A 93 -4.42 -10.19 3.49
N CYS A 94 -3.14 -9.93 3.21
CA CYS A 94 -2.38 -10.62 2.20
C CYS A 94 -1.80 -11.93 2.77
N PRO A 95 -2.17 -13.10 2.24
CA PRO A 95 -1.65 -14.37 2.75
C PRO A 95 -0.13 -14.51 2.57
N VAL A 96 0.43 -13.90 1.51
CA VAL A 96 1.88 -13.88 1.27
C VAL A 96 2.62 -13.12 2.38
N PHE A 97 2.01 -12.07 2.92
CA PHE A 97 2.59 -11.30 4.02
C PHE A 97 2.61 -12.11 5.33
N TRP A 98 1.63 -12.99 5.55
CA TRP A 98 1.55 -13.81 6.77
C TRP A 98 2.63 -14.87 6.86
N THR A 99 3.13 -15.36 5.72
CA THR A 99 3.99 -16.55 5.70
C THR A 99 5.47 -16.24 5.84
N ASP A 100 5.95 -15.15 5.24
CA ASP A 100 7.40 -14.96 5.06
C ASP A 100 7.99 -13.75 5.79
N GLY A 101 7.16 -12.82 6.29
CA GLY A 101 7.60 -11.62 7.04
C GLY A 101 8.50 -10.63 6.28
N GLN A 102 9.07 -11.03 5.14
CA GLN A 102 10.04 -10.27 4.34
C GLN A 102 9.40 -9.56 3.15
N TYR A 103 8.17 -9.92 2.76
CA TYR A 103 7.46 -9.22 1.69
C TYR A 103 7.09 -7.80 2.13
N PHE A 104 7.52 -6.78 1.37
CA PHE A 104 7.21 -5.35 1.63
C PHE A 104 5.73 -5.07 1.90
N GLY A 105 4.87 -5.83 1.22
CA GLY A 105 3.43 -5.74 1.36
C GLY A 105 2.78 -4.75 0.40
N PRO A 106 1.46 -4.89 0.17
CA PRO A 106 0.70 -4.08 -0.77
C PRO A 106 0.72 -2.58 -0.48
N ALA A 107 0.70 -2.16 0.80
CA ALA A 107 0.68 -0.75 1.15
C ALA A 107 2.00 -0.03 0.80
N ALA A 108 3.15 -0.68 1.04
CA ALA A 108 4.45 -0.12 0.67
C ALA A 108 4.55 0.05 -0.84
N ILE A 109 4.15 -0.98 -1.62
CA ILE A 109 4.15 -0.91 -3.09
C ILE A 109 3.20 0.18 -3.61
N VAL A 110 2.03 0.37 -3.02
CA VAL A 110 1.10 1.47 -3.39
C VAL A 110 1.72 2.84 -3.14
N ASN A 111 2.42 3.02 -2.02
CA ASN A 111 3.08 4.28 -1.72
C ASN A 111 4.30 4.51 -2.60
N ALA A 112 5.02 3.46 -2.99
CA ALA A 112 6.09 3.54 -3.97
C ALA A 112 5.56 3.89 -5.36
N HIS A 113 4.48 3.23 -5.81
CA HIS A 113 3.78 3.54 -7.06
C HIS A 113 3.43 5.04 -7.15
N ARG A 114 2.94 5.62 -6.04
CA ARG A 114 2.63 7.06 -5.98
C ARG A 114 3.81 7.97 -6.32
N PHE A 115 5.06 7.55 -6.08
CA PHE A 115 6.26 8.32 -6.43
C PHE A 115 6.89 7.89 -7.75
N ILE A 116 6.90 6.59 -8.06
CA ILE A 116 7.40 6.05 -9.34
C ILE A 116 6.71 6.70 -10.53
N PHE A 117 5.40 6.97 -10.42
CA PHE A 117 4.59 7.55 -11.49
C PHE A 117 4.35 9.07 -11.33
N ASP A 118 5.02 9.75 -10.39
CA ASP A 118 4.95 11.22 -10.26
C ASP A 118 6.01 11.86 -11.16
N SER A 119 5.58 12.63 -12.17
CA SER A 119 6.50 13.26 -13.16
C SER A 119 7.49 14.27 -12.58
N ARG A 120 7.35 14.62 -11.29
CA ARG A 120 8.24 15.54 -10.59
C ARG A 120 9.35 14.82 -9.80
N ASP A 121 9.28 13.49 -9.68
CA ASP A 121 10.20 12.67 -8.90
C ASP A 121 11.29 12.07 -9.79
N ASP A 122 12.55 12.29 -9.41
CA ASP A 122 13.74 11.83 -10.15
C ASP A 122 14.26 10.48 -9.64
N ALA A 123 13.71 9.92 -8.56
CA ALA A 123 14.15 8.66 -7.94
C ALA A 123 13.22 7.47 -8.27
N GLY A 124 12.46 7.55 -9.37
CA GLY A 124 11.62 6.45 -9.84
C GLY A 124 12.43 5.17 -10.10
N GLY A 125 13.61 5.29 -10.74
CA GLY A 125 14.51 4.16 -11.00
C GLY A 125 14.99 3.47 -9.72
N ALA A 126 15.50 4.24 -8.74
CA ALA A 126 15.95 3.70 -7.47
C ALA A 126 14.83 2.94 -6.71
N ARG A 127 13.58 3.42 -6.79
CA ARG A 127 12.44 2.71 -6.20
C ARG A 127 12.06 1.45 -6.95
N LEU A 128 12.16 1.45 -8.28
CA LEU A 128 11.99 0.24 -9.07
C LEU A 128 13.04 -0.81 -8.72
N ASP A 129 14.30 -0.41 -8.50
CA ASP A 129 15.37 -1.31 -8.08
C ASP A 129 15.09 -1.92 -6.69
N ILE A 130 14.66 -1.12 -5.71
CA ILE A 130 14.24 -1.59 -4.39
C ILE A 130 13.13 -2.64 -4.53
N LEU A 131 12.14 -2.38 -5.38
CA LEU A 131 10.99 -3.26 -5.57
C LEU A 131 11.24 -4.45 -6.49
N ASN A 132 12.36 -4.46 -7.22
CA ASN A 132 12.80 -5.57 -8.06
C ASN A 132 13.49 -6.69 -7.27
N ASP A 133 13.65 -6.51 -5.95
CA ASP A 133 14.14 -7.57 -5.07
C ASP A 133 13.22 -8.81 -5.11
N LYS A 134 13.78 -9.99 -4.78
CA LYS A 134 13.03 -11.24 -4.66
C LYS A 134 11.83 -11.11 -3.71
N GLU A 135 12.00 -10.34 -2.64
CA GLU A 135 11.00 -10.01 -1.62
C GLU A 135 10.11 -8.83 -2.01
N GLY A 136 10.37 -8.19 -3.15
CA GLY A 136 9.63 -7.09 -3.75
C GLY A 136 8.33 -7.51 -4.44
N VAL A 137 8.04 -6.91 -5.59
CA VAL A 137 6.74 -7.10 -6.29
C VAL A 137 6.51 -8.54 -6.73
N TRP A 138 7.57 -9.34 -6.89
CA TRP A 138 7.52 -10.70 -7.42
C TRP A 138 6.78 -11.70 -6.53
N ARG A 139 6.69 -11.43 -5.22
CA ARG A 139 5.95 -12.31 -4.29
C ARG A 139 4.45 -12.18 -4.39
N CYS A 140 3.93 -11.11 -5.00
CA CYS A 140 2.49 -10.93 -5.17
C CYS A 140 1.93 -12.06 -6.06
N ARG A 141 1.06 -12.90 -5.45
CA ARG A 141 0.33 -14.01 -6.08
C ARG A 141 -1.05 -13.63 -6.62
N THR A 142 -1.31 -12.34 -6.80
CA THR A 142 -2.53 -11.83 -7.45
C THR A 142 -3.83 -12.34 -6.77
N THR A 143 -3.85 -12.36 -5.43
CA THR A 143 -4.97 -12.90 -4.63
C THR A 143 -6.15 -11.93 -4.47
N PHE A 144 -5.98 -10.64 -4.79
CA PHE A 144 -7.01 -9.59 -4.68
C PHE A 144 -7.53 -9.24 -3.28
N ASN A 145 -7.19 -9.99 -2.21
CA ASN A 145 -7.57 -9.64 -0.82
C ASN A 145 -7.26 -8.18 -0.45
N CYS A 146 -6.13 -7.65 -0.92
CA CYS A 146 -5.73 -6.28 -0.63
C CYS A 146 -6.69 -5.24 -1.20
N THR A 147 -7.19 -5.47 -2.42
CA THR A 147 -8.15 -4.60 -3.09
C THR A 147 -9.51 -4.69 -2.40
N GLU A 148 -9.98 -5.90 -2.05
CA GLU A 148 -11.23 -6.09 -1.29
C GLU A 148 -11.18 -5.43 0.10
N ALA A 149 -10.05 -5.57 0.80
CA ALA A 149 -9.87 -5.05 2.15
C ALA A 149 -9.68 -3.52 2.21
N CYS A 150 -9.42 -2.85 1.08
CA CYS A 150 -9.08 -1.43 1.10
C CYS A 150 -10.31 -0.55 1.41
N PRO A 151 -10.35 0.15 2.56
CA PRO A 151 -11.52 0.94 2.93
C PRO A 151 -11.69 2.21 2.07
N ARG A 152 -10.65 2.55 1.28
CA ARG A 152 -10.59 3.71 0.39
C ARG A 152 -10.84 3.34 -1.08
N GLY A 153 -11.05 2.06 -1.40
CA GLY A 153 -11.36 1.61 -2.76
C GLY A 153 -10.19 1.69 -3.75
N ILE A 154 -8.94 1.76 -3.25
CA ILE A 154 -7.74 1.81 -4.08
C ILE A 154 -7.61 0.49 -4.85
N GLN A 155 -7.30 0.55 -6.14
CA GLN A 155 -7.07 -0.62 -6.98
C GLN A 155 -5.66 -1.18 -6.74
N ILE A 156 -5.45 -1.76 -5.55
CA ILE A 156 -4.11 -2.13 -5.06
C ILE A 156 -3.45 -3.20 -5.93
N THR A 157 -4.19 -4.25 -6.33
CA THR A 157 -3.63 -5.30 -7.20
C THR A 157 -3.23 -4.74 -8.56
N GLN A 158 -3.99 -3.76 -9.10
CA GLN A 158 -3.64 -3.06 -10.33
C GLN A 158 -2.36 -2.23 -10.15
N ALA A 159 -2.25 -1.43 -9.09
CA ALA A 159 -1.04 -0.66 -8.80
C ALA A 159 0.21 -1.56 -8.70
N ILE A 160 0.11 -2.72 -8.05
CA ILE A 160 1.21 -3.70 -8.00
C ILE A 160 1.55 -4.22 -9.40
N ALA A 161 0.54 -4.49 -10.24
CA ALA A 161 0.76 -4.93 -11.62
C ALA A 161 1.44 -3.84 -12.48
N GLU A 162 1.05 -2.57 -12.32
CA GLU A 162 1.69 -1.44 -13.00
C GLU A 162 3.15 -1.30 -12.60
N VAL A 163 3.49 -1.44 -11.32
CA VAL A 163 4.89 -1.48 -10.87
C VAL A 163 5.63 -2.67 -11.44
N LYS A 164 5.05 -3.89 -11.45
CA LYS A 164 5.67 -5.06 -12.10
C LYS A 164 6.02 -4.78 -13.56
N GLN A 165 5.10 -4.15 -14.31
CA GLN A 165 5.34 -3.77 -15.70
C GLN A 165 6.45 -2.73 -15.83
N ALA A 166 6.49 -1.74 -14.94
CA ALA A 166 7.54 -0.72 -14.93
C ALA A 166 8.92 -1.33 -14.63
N VAL A 167 9.00 -2.28 -13.69
CA VAL A 167 10.24 -3.03 -13.39
C VAL A 167 10.71 -3.80 -14.62
N ILE A 168 9.82 -4.51 -15.33
CA ILE A 168 10.16 -5.25 -16.56
C ILE A 168 10.67 -4.32 -17.66
N ARG A 169 10.07 -3.12 -17.79
CA ARG A 169 10.45 -2.13 -18.80
C ARG A 169 11.68 -1.30 -18.43
N GLY A 170 12.11 -1.35 -17.17
CA GLY A 170 13.15 -0.49 -16.61
C GLY A 170 12.73 0.99 -16.48
N ARG A 171 11.43 1.31 -16.61
CA ARG A 171 10.89 2.67 -16.50
C ARG A 171 9.38 2.67 -16.27
N ALA A 172 8.89 3.74 -15.66
CA ALA A 172 7.46 4.05 -15.51
C ALA A 172 6.76 4.28 -16.87
#